data_AF-A0AAU4FPR6-F1
#
_entry.id   AF-A0AAU4FPR6-F1
#
_cell.length_a   1.000
_cell.length_b   1.000
_cell.length_c   1.000
_cell.angle_alpha   90.00
_cell.angle_beta   90.00
_cell.angle_gamma   90.00
#
_symmetry.space_group_name_H-M   'P 1'
#
loop_
_entity.id
_entity.type
_entity.pdbx_description
1 polymer ?
#
loop_
_entity_poly.entity_id
_entity_poly.type
_entity_poly.pdbx_seq_one_letter_code
_entity_poly.pdbx_strand_id
1 'polypeptide(L)'
;MTFRGFDSGQIRAMAGHMKKIGPGARRLHGDVAGVLREAQGLLDGKPATTSPRLEPLVGQILPLFYSGLPASLHPELDDTSASLSRRCAQIDGIQQLELKGYHVDPSLYFDDESAPDQKKIDDALSYFDDHIDDSGGFLWSNSAQGAQEVLDNFKALSPAELDAVMSRMTPKQVQQLNSQLGEGSSWWGAGGADGSVKAQWVNMLTKGLGPATLARITPELSNLRFEPDSDTQYTDGLKYQPVDGTLFGPNGVDIKHDLHQGQDGDCWFLSSLAAISERDPSFFQQHITQNPNGTYTVTFYQQGPLPGMPARPVEITVDNRLPTGSDGGPAYAKAPDQVMWVAIYEKAYAQYRGGYGKIDGGWGDVGLRDLTGQPTQRTDTGDLSLSDISEKIKDGQAVTSGTRGDGDVHDDRIVSGHEYSVERVDMNADPPTITLLNPWGSGGVENGKVMPQEITLTQDEYRRNFDEIGLTRTGV
;
A
#
# COMPACT_ATOMS: atom_id res chain seq x y z
N MET A 1 -14.88 -34.81 5.32
CA MET A 1 -13.41 -34.86 5.41
C MET A 1 -13.01 -34.03 6.61
N THR A 2 -12.44 -34.65 7.64
CA THR A 2 -12.08 -34.00 8.90
C THR A 2 -10.81 -33.18 8.71
N PHE A 3 -10.93 -31.87 8.85
CA PHE A 3 -9.81 -30.94 8.88
C PHE A 3 -8.79 -31.39 9.95
N ARG A 4 -7.56 -31.73 9.54
CA ARG A 4 -6.41 -31.92 10.44
C ARG A 4 -5.94 -30.53 10.88
N GLY A 5 -6.69 -29.89 11.78
CA GLY A 5 -6.52 -28.50 12.17
C GLY A 5 -5.92 -28.27 13.56
N PHE A 6 -5.59 -27.00 13.80
CA PHE A 6 -5.17 -26.41 15.08
C PHE A 6 -6.09 -26.82 16.24
N ASP A 7 -5.51 -27.33 17.33
CA ASP A 7 -6.23 -27.60 18.58
C ASP A 7 -6.44 -26.27 19.33
N SER A 8 -7.58 -25.61 19.10
CA SER A 8 -7.91 -24.31 19.72
C SER A 8 -7.94 -24.38 21.24
N GLY A 9 -8.22 -25.56 21.82
CA GLY A 9 -8.11 -25.81 23.25
C GLY A 9 -6.67 -25.71 23.77
N GLN A 10 -5.73 -26.38 23.11
CA GLN A 10 -4.30 -26.32 23.45
C GLN A 10 -3.71 -24.91 23.25
N ILE A 11 -4.10 -24.21 22.18
CA ILE A 11 -3.61 -22.85 21.90
C ILE A 11 -4.14 -21.85 22.93
N ARG A 12 -5.41 -21.95 23.34
CA ARG A 12 -5.96 -21.14 24.43
C ARG A 12 -5.29 -21.46 25.77
N ALA A 13 -4.97 -22.72 26.02
CA ALA A 13 -4.21 -23.10 27.20
C ALA A 13 -2.81 -22.46 27.18
N MET A 14 -2.13 -22.47 26.02
CA MET A 14 -0.86 -21.78 25.81
C MET A 14 -0.99 -20.27 26.02
N ALA A 15 -1.98 -19.60 25.41
CA ALA A 15 -2.26 -18.19 25.62
C ALA A 15 -2.50 -17.88 27.11
N GLY A 16 -3.33 -18.70 27.78
CA GLY A 16 -3.55 -18.60 29.22
C GLY A 16 -2.28 -18.77 30.05
N HIS A 17 -1.34 -19.63 29.63
CA HIS A 17 -0.02 -19.73 30.25
C HIS A 17 0.83 -18.47 30.01
N MET A 18 0.85 -17.93 28.79
CA MET A 18 1.57 -16.69 28.46
C MET A 18 1.08 -15.53 29.34
N LYS A 19 -0.23 -15.34 29.46
CA LYS A 19 -0.84 -14.32 30.33
C LYS A 19 -0.54 -14.52 31.81
N LYS A 20 -0.43 -15.78 32.28
CA LYS A 20 -0.04 -16.08 33.67
C LYS A 20 1.44 -15.81 33.93
N ILE A 21 2.30 -16.07 32.95
CA ILE A 21 3.76 -15.91 33.05
C ILE A 21 4.17 -14.45 32.84
N GLY A 22 3.44 -13.70 32.01
CA GLY A 22 3.69 -12.29 31.69
C GLY A 22 4.04 -11.42 32.91
N PRO A 23 3.24 -11.44 34.00
CA PRO A 23 3.57 -10.72 35.24
C PRO A 23 4.93 -11.09 35.85
N GLY A 24 5.37 -12.35 35.73
CA GLY A 24 6.70 -12.82 36.16
C GLY A 24 7.82 -12.48 35.16
N ALA A 25 7.48 -12.31 33.88
CA ALA A 25 8.41 -11.88 32.83
C ALA A 25 8.72 -10.37 32.87
N ARG A 26 7.96 -9.57 33.63
CA ARG A 26 8.20 -8.12 33.84
C ARG A 26 9.62 -7.80 34.28
N ARG A 27 10.24 -8.68 35.06
CA ARG A 27 11.57 -8.46 35.65
C ARG A 27 12.67 -9.23 34.95
N LEU A 28 12.37 -10.26 34.16
CA LEU A 28 13.37 -11.17 33.63
C LEU A 28 14.46 -10.45 32.81
N HIS A 29 14.08 -9.58 31.87
CA HIS A 29 15.04 -8.77 31.11
C HIS A 29 15.82 -7.79 32.02
N GLY A 30 15.12 -7.13 32.94
CA GLY A 30 15.74 -6.23 33.92
C GLY A 30 16.72 -6.90 34.87
N ASP A 31 16.42 -8.14 35.28
CA ASP A 31 17.23 -8.96 36.18
C ASP A 31 18.47 -9.47 35.43
N VAL A 32 18.33 -9.93 34.17
CA VAL A 32 19.47 -10.29 33.31
C VAL A 32 20.36 -9.08 33.04
N ALA A 33 19.78 -7.93 32.72
CA ALA A 33 20.51 -6.67 32.57
C ALA A 33 21.19 -6.22 33.87
N GLY A 34 20.58 -6.47 35.02
CA GLY A 34 21.16 -6.24 36.34
C GLY A 34 22.39 -7.11 36.58
N VAL A 35 22.26 -8.43 36.37
CA VAL A 35 23.35 -9.41 36.53
C VAL A 35 24.51 -9.11 35.58
N LEU A 36 24.23 -8.79 34.31
CA LEU A 36 25.28 -8.48 33.33
C LEU A 36 26.01 -7.17 33.66
N ARG A 37 25.32 -6.15 34.17
CA ARG A 37 25.95 -4.91 34.65
C ARG A 37 26.83 -5.14 35.87
N GLU A 38 26.35 -5.92 36.83
CA GLU A 38 27.13 -6.30 38.02
C GLU A 38 28.40 -7.06 37.62
N ALA A 39 28.27 -8.05 36.73
CA ALA A 39 29.40 -8.79 36.19
C ALA A 39 30.41 -7.90 35.44
N GLN A 40 29.95 -6.93 34.64
CA GLN A 40 30.84 -5.98 33.95
C GLN A 40 31.57 -5.07 34.94
N GLY A 41 30.91 -4.63 36.02
CA GLY A 41 31.54 -3.89 37.11
C GLY A 41 32.62 -4.70 37.83
N LEU A 42 32.38 -6.01 38.05
CA LEU A 42 33.36 -6.93 38.63
C LEU A 42 34.54 -7.26 37.71
N LEU A 43 34.40 -7.02 36.39
CA LEU A 43 35.42 -7.26 35.37
C LEU A 43 36.18 -5.99 34.96
N ASP A 44 36.20 -4.96 35.83
CA ASP A 44 36.83 -3.65 35.57
C ASP A 44 36.33 -3.01 34.26
N GLY A 45 35.04 -3.12 33.99
CA GLY A 45 34.40 -2.53 32.81
C GLY A 45 34.53 -3.35 31.53
N LYS A 46 35.18 -4.52 31.57
CA LYS A 46 35.20 -5.45 30.43
C LYS A 46 33.82 -6.10 30.23
N PRO A 47 33.42 -6.39 28.97
CA PRO A 47 32.11 -6.97 28.69
C PRO A 47 31.89 -8.28 29.45
N ALA A 48 30.76 -8.37 30.16
CA ALA A 48 30.35 -9.59 30.86
C ALA A 48 29.91 -10.72 29.90
N THR A 49 29.70 -10.40 28.63
CA THR A 49 29.28 -11.33 27.59
C THR A 49 29.81 -10.92 26.22
N THR A 50 30.02 -11.89 25.34
CA THR A 50 30.35 -11.70 23.92
C THR A 50 29.21 -12.12 23.01
N SER A 51 28.05 -12.49 23.59
CA SER A 51 26.86 -12.86 22.82
C SER A 51 26.24 -11.63 22.17
N PRO A 52 26.12 -11.56 20.83
CA PRO A 52 25.46 -10.46 20.15
C PRO A 52 23.99 -10.28 20.57
N ARG A 53 23.36 -11.34 21.11
CA ARG A 53 21.97 -11.29 21.60
C ARG A 53 21.83 -10.67 22.99
N LEU A 54 22.89 -10.67 23.79
CA LEU A 54 22.87 -10.13 25.15
C LEU A 54 23.52 -8.74 25.23
N GLU A 55 24.30 -8.36 24.22
CA GLU A 55 24.95 -7.05 24.09
C GLU A 55 23.97 -5.87 24.24
N PRO A 56 22.75 -5.88 23.64
CA PRO A 56 21.78 -4.78 23.81
C PRO A 56 21.24 -4.64 25.23
N LEU A 57 21.27 -5.69 26.06
CA LEU A 57 20.75 -5.66 27.44
C LEU A 57 21.70 -4.97 28.42
N VAL A 58 22.94 -4.72 28.01
CA VAL A 58 24.00 -4.16 28.87
C VAL A 58 24.29 -2.69 28.53
N GLY A 59 23.90 -2.21 27.34
CA GLY A 59 24.30 -0.92 26.79
C GLY A 59 23.23 0.20 26.79
N GLN A 60 23.57 1.30 27.48
CA GLN A 60 23.18 2.72 27.32
C GLN A 60 21.71 3.18 27.52
N ILE A 61 21.48 3.98 28.58
CA ILE A 61 20.36 4.91 28.70
C ILE A 61 20.94 6.34 28.74
N LEU A 62 20.70 7.12 27.69
CA LEU A 62 20.14 8.50 27.72
C LEU A 62 19.74 8.89 26.26
N PRO A 63 18.74 9.78 26.07
CA PRO A 63 17.48 9.42 25.44
C PRO A 63 17.36 9.94 24.00
N LEU A 64 16.42 9.31 23.28
CA LEU A 64 15.91 9.58 21.93
C LEU A 64 16.58 8.71 20.84
N PHE A 65 15.82 7.66 20.47
CA PHE A 65 15.98 6.80 19.31
C PHE A 65 16.99 5.65 19.43
N TYR A 66 16.56 4.59 20.12
CA TYR A 66 16.99 3.22 19.78
C TYR A 66 15.78 2.27 19.87
N SER A 67 15.55 1.53 18.78
CA SER A 67 14.56 0.46 18.59
C SER A 67 15.10 -0.90 19.06
N GLY A 68 15.59 -0.94 20.31
CA GLY A 68 16.04 -2.16 20.98
C GLY A 68 14.94 -2.78 21.84
N LEU A 69 14.96 -4.12 21.95
CA LEU A 69 13.94 -4.96 22.59
C LEU A 69 13.33 -4.37 23.88
N PRO A 70 12.01 -4.56 24.10
CA PRO A 70 11.29 -3.97 25.22
C PRO A 70 11.89 -4.35 26.57
N ALA A 71 11.91 -3.38 27.50
CA ALA A 71 12.45 -3.51 28.86
C ALA A 71 11.77 -4.60 29.70
N SER A 72 10.64 -5.13 29.24
CA SER A 72 9.87 -6.21 29.83
C SER A 72 9.11 -6.91 28.71
N LEU A 73 9.08 -8.24 28.70
CA LEU A 73 8.29 -9.05 27.74
C LEU A 73 6.78 -9.10 28.07
N HIS A 74 6.36 -8.50 29.18
CA HIS A 74 4.97 -8.59 29.65
C HIS A 74 3.94 -8.02 28.67
N PRO A 75 4.11 -6.80 28.10
CA PRO A 75 3.17 -6.28 27.10
C PRO A 75 3.07 -7.18 25.87
N GLU A 76 4.20 -7.65 25.36
CA GLU A 76 4.25 -8.48 24.15
C GLU A 76 3.62 -9.85 24.39
N LEU A 77 3.84 -10.44 25.57
CA LEU A 77 3.21 -11.71 25.97
C LEU A 77 1.70 -11.55 26.18
N ASP A 78 1.25 -10.44 26.76
CA ASP A 78 -0.18 -10.15 26.94
C ASP A 78 -0.87 -9.91 25.61
N ASP A 79 -0.26 -9.11 24.72
CA ASP A 79 -0.77 -8.82 23.38
C ASP A 79 -0.81 -10.08 22.53
N THR A 80 0.26 -10.89 22.55
CA THR A 80 0.29 -12.17 21.86
C THR A 80 -0.76 -13.13 22.43
N SER A 81 -0.90 -13.20 23.76
CA SER A 81 -1.93 -14.02 24.39
C SER A 81 -3.34 -13.57 24.00
N ALA A 82 -3.58 -12.26 23.93
CA ALA A 82 -4.86 -11.71 23.54
C ALA A 82 -5.16 -12.03 22.06
N SER A 83 -4.18 -11.85 21.19
CA SER A 83 -4.25 -12.19 19.76
C SER A 83 -4.56 -13.67 19.54
N LEU A 84 -3.83 -14.57 20.20
CA LEU A 84 -4.10 -16.01 20.14
C LEU A 84 -5.52 -16.35 20.59
N SER A 85 -5.98 -15.72 21.67
CA SER A 85 -7.33 -15.95 22.20
C SER A 85 -8.42 -15.48 21.23
N ARG A 86 -8.24 -14.30 20.62
CA ARG A 86 -9.16 -13.75 19.61
C ARG A 86 -9.22 -14.61 18.36
N ARG A 87 -8.07 -14.96 17.78
CA ARG A 87 -7.98 -15.86 16.62
C ARG A 87 -8.63 -17.22 16.88
N CYS A 88 -8.42 -17.81 18.06
CA CYS A 88 -9.13 -19.04 18.43
C CYS A 88 -10.65 -18.85 18.52
N ALA A 89 -11.13 -17.74 19.08
CA ALA A 89 -12.56 -17.44 19.12
C ALA A 89 -13.14 -17.23 17.71
N GLN A 90 -12.39 -16.57 16.82
CA GLN A 90 -12.76 -16.38 15.43
C GLN A 90 -12.93 -17.71 14.70
N ILE A 91 -11.95 -18.61 14.79
CA ILE A 91 -12.00 -19.94 14.17
C ILE A 91 -13.20 -20.74 14.67
N ASP A 92 -13.41 -20.80 15.99
CA ASP A 92 -14.55 -21.52 16.57
C ASP A 92 -15.88 -20.91 16.07
N GLY A 93 -15.97 -19.57 15.99
CA GLY A 93 -17.13 -18.86 15.43
C GLY A 93 -17.40 -19.21 13.97
N ILE A 94 -16.36 -19.21 13.13
CA ILE A 94 -16.45 -19.61 11.72
C ILE A 94 -16.89 -21.07 11.60
N GLN A 95 -16.37 -21.99 12.42
CA GLN A 95 -16.81 -23.39 12.40
C GLN A 95 -18.30 -23.54 12.77
N GLN A 96 -18.81 -22.75 13.72
CA GLN A 96 -20.24 -22.75 14.04
C GLN A 96 -21.08 -22.20 12.90
N LEU A 97 -20.58 -21.20 12.18
CA LEU A 97 -21.19 -20.67 10.97
C LEU A 97 -21.23 -21.75 9.86
N GLU A 98 -20.14 -22.46 9.60
CA GLU A 98 -20.08 -23.54 8.61
C GLU A 98 -21.05 -24.68 8.90
N LEU A 99 -21.20 -25.07 10.17
CA LEU A 99 -22.20 -26.08 10.59
C LEU A 99 -23.64 -25.65 10.27
N LYS A 100 -23.90 -24.35 10.16
CA LYS A 100 -25.18 -23.74 9.79
C LYS A 100 -25.24 -23.36 8.29
N GLY A 101 -24.25 -23.78 7.50
CA GLY A 101 -24.17 -23.56 6.06
C GLY A 101 -23.67 -22.18 5.65
N TYR A 102 -23.09 -21.38 6.55
CA TYR A 102 -22.38 -20.14 6.19
C TYR A 102 -20.95 -20.52 5.80
N HIS A 103 -20.56 -20.24 4.57
CA HIS A 103 -19.21 -20.52 4.10
C HIS A 103 -18.33 -19.28 4.25
N VAL A 104 -17.12 -19.47 4.77
CA VAL A 104 -16.09 -18.45 4.87
C VAL A 104 -14.81 -19.03 4.30
N ASP A 105 -14.12 -18.29 3.43
CA ASP A 105 -12.87 -18.74 2.84
C ASP A 105 -11.78 -18.93 3.93
N PRO A 106 -11.05 -20.07 3.90
CA PRO A 106 -9.93 -20.32 4.81
C PRO A 106 -8.85 -19.23 4.85
N SER A 107 -8.68 -18.41 3.81
CA SER A 107 -7.70 -17.30 3.83
C SER A 107 -8.05 -16.21 4.84
N LEU A 108 -9.32 -16.11 5.22
CA LEU A 108 -9.81 -15.14 6.20
C LEU A 108 -9.76 -15.69 7.63
N TYR A 109 -9.33 -16.95 7.79
CA TYR A 109 -9.15 -17.53 9.10
C TYR A 109 -7.90 -16.91 9.71
N PHE A 110 -7.91 -16.76 11.04
CA PHE A 110 -6.80 -16.20 11.80
C PHE A 110 -6.57 -14.71 11.58
N ASP A 111 -7.51 -13.97 11.00
CA ASP A 111 -7.44 -12.52 11.17
C ASP A 111 -7.58 -12.21 12.67
N ASP A 112 -6.86 -11.19 13.19
CA ASP A 112 -6.89 -10.86 14.62
C ASP A 112 -8.16 -10.08 15.00
N GLU A 113 -9.29 -10.62 14.58
CA GLU A 113 -10.60 -10.02 14.64
C GLU A 113 -11.50 -10.69 15.68
N SER A 114 -12.67 -10.07 15.88
CA SER A 114 -13.72 -10.67 16.68
C SER A 114 -14.32 -11.89 15.98
N ALA A 115 -14.89 -12.80 16.77
CA ALA A 115 -15.65 -13.91 16.20
C ALA A 115 -16.84 -13.38 15.38
N PRO A 116 -17.11 -13.95 14.20
CA PRO A 116 -18.18 -13.46 13.35
C PRO A 116 -19.54 -13.71 14.01
N ASP A 117 -20.45 -12.74 13.86
CA ASP A 117 -21.80 -12.79 14.40
C ASP A 117 -22.81 -13.18 13.31
N GLN A 118 -23.44 -14.34 13.48
CA GLN A 118 -24.48 -14.83 12.57
C GLN A 118 -25.62 -13.82 12.40
N LYS A 119 -26.02 -13.13 13.47
CA LYS A 119 -27.13 -12.18 13.41
C LYS A 119 -26.81 -11.03 12.45
N LYS A 120 -25.57 -10.53 12.45
CA LYS A 120 -25.15 -9.48 11.52
C LYS A 120 -25.21 -9.94 10.07
N ILE A 121 -24.82 -11.18 9.79
CA ILE A 121 -24.88 -11.77 8.45
C ILE A 121 -26.34 -11.86 7.98
N ASP A 122 -27.22 -12.36 8.85
CA ASP A 122 -28.65 -12.50 8.54
C ASP A 122 -29.33 -11.12 8.37
N ASP A 123 -29.00 -10.16 9.24
CA ASP A 123 -29.48 -8.78 9.14
C ASP A 123 -29.00 -8.11 7.85
N ALA A 124 -27.75 -8.33 7.44
CA ALA A 124 -27.18 -7.76 6.21
C ALA A 124 -27.83 -8.34 4.95
N LEU A 125 -28.12 -9.65 4.92
CA LEU A 125 -28.86 -10.28 3.82
C LEU A 125 -30.30 -9.75 3.74
N SER A 126 -30.98 -9.62 4.88
CA SER A 126 -32.32 -9.02 4.92
C SER A 126 -32.30 -7.56 4.47
N TYR A 127 -31.30 -6.78 4.92
CA TYR A 127 -31.13 -5.39 4.53
C TYR A 127 -30.89 -5.27 3.02
N PHE A 128 -30.06 -6.14 2.45
CA PHE A 128 -29.85 -6.22 1.02
C PHE A 128 -31.18 -6.45 0.27
N ASP A 129 -31.94 -7.48 0.66
CA ASP A 129 -33.21 -7.81 0.00
C ASP A 129 -34.25 -6.68 0.09
N ASP A 130 -34.25 -5.93 1.19
CA ASP A 130 -35.14 -4.78 1.39
C ASP A 130 -34.73 -3.54 0.56
N HIS A 131 -33.46 -3.41 0.16
CA HIS A 131 -32.91 -2.20 -0.49
C HIS A 131 -32.46 -2.41 -1.95
N ILE A 132 -32.31 -3.66 -2.40
CA ILE A 132 -31.89 -4.07 -3.76
C ILE A 132 -33.02 -4.90 -4.40
N ASP A 133 -34.27 -4.45 -4.28
CA ASP A 133 -35.45 -5.20 -4.73
C ASP A 133 -35.68 -5.19 -6.25
N ASP A 134 -36.50 -6.14 -6.74
CA ASP A 134 -36.98 -6.23 -8.13
C ASP A 134 -38.12 -5.24 -8.45
N SER A 135 -38.64 -4.50 -7.45
CA SER A 135 -39.91 -3.77 -7.57
C SER A 135 -39.75 -2.32 -8.02
N GLY A 136 -38.53 -1.76 -8.02
CA GLY A 136 -38.38 -0.31 -8.09
C GLY A 136 -39.18 0.34 -6.96
N GLY A 137 -38.98 -0.18 -5.73
CA GLY A 137 -39.80 0.10 -4.56
C GLY A 137 -40.31 1.54 -4.49
N PHE A 138 -41.61 1.67 -4.20
CA PHE A 138 -42.41 2.92 -4.11
C PHE A 138 -41.78 4.07 -3.27
N LEU A 139 -40.68 3.82 -2.55
CA LEU A 139 -39.98 4.77 -1.70
C LEU A 139 -38.69 5.34 -2.32
N TRP A 140 -38.10 4.73 -3.35
CA TRP A 140 -36.80 5.15 -3.90
C TRP A 140 -36.86 5.27 -5.42
N SER A 141 -36.83 6.52 -5.90
CA SER A 141 -36.91 6.84 -7.33
C SER A 141 -35.58 6.72 -8.08
N ASN A 142 -34.48 6.34 -7.41
CA ASN A 142 -33.13 6.22 -8.00
C ASN A 142 -32.36 4.99 -7.47
N SER A 143 -31.95 4.11 -8.38
CA SER A 143 -31.23 2.85 -8.14
C SER A 143 -29.82 3.00 -7.54
N ALA A 144 -29.13 4.12 -7.80
CA ALA A 144 -27.82 4.38 -7.21
C ALA A 144 -27.83 4.55 -5.68
N GLN A 145 -28.99 4.86 -5.08
CA GLN A 145 -29.12 5.05 -3.63
C GLN A 145 -29.11 3.72 -2.87
N GLY A 146 -29.82 2.69 -3.38
CA GLY A 146 -29.85 1.37 -2.74
C GLY A 146 -28.46 0.73 -2.67
N ALA A 147 -27.69 0.82 -3.76
CA ALA A 147 -26.30 0.32 -3.78
C ALA A 147 -25.38 1.07 -2.79
N GLN A 148 -25.62 2.36 -2.54
CA GLN A 148 -24.85 3.12 -1.55
C GLN A 148 -25.24 2.74 -0.11
N GLU A 149 -26.53 2.58 0.16
CA GLU A 149 -27.02 2.21 1.50
C GLU A 149 -26.58 0.79 1.90
N VAL A 150 -26.65 -0.17 0.97
CA VAL A 150 -26.11 -1.52 1.19
C VAL A 150 -24.59 -1.48 1.39
N LEU A 151 -23.86 -0.67 0.63
CA LEU A 151 -22.42 -0.50 0.84
C LEU A 151 -22.11 -0.04 2.27
N ASP A 152 -22.82 0.97 2.76
CA ASP A 152 -22.61 1.49 4.11
C ASP A 152 -23.01 0.48 5.20
N ASN A 153 -24.02 -0.34 4.94
CA ASN A 153 -24.35 -1.48 5.80
C ASN A 153 -23.23 -2.54 5.81
N PHE A 154 -22.71 -2.91 4.65
CA PHE A 154 -21.71 -3.98 4.50
C PHE A 154 -20.34 -3.58 5.06
N LYS A 155 -19.97 -2.28 5.03
CA LYS A 155 -18.74 -1.77 5.67
C LYS A 155 -18.67 -2.00 7.18
N ALA A 156 -19.80 -2.27 7.85
CA ALA A 156 -19.83 -2.55 9.28
C ALA A 156 -19.56 -4.03 9.62
N LEU A 157 -19.48 -4.90 8.60
CA LEU A 157 -19.18 -6.32 8.74
C LEU A 157 -17.67 -6.54 8.82
N SER A 158 -17.25 -7.57 9.58
CA SER A 158 -15.89 -8.08 9.44
C SER A 158 -15.71 -8.77 8.07
N PRO A 159 -14.47 -8.91 7.55
CA PRO A 159 -14.16 -9.74 6.39
C PRO A 159 -14.85 -11.12 6.41
N ALA A 160 -14.79 -11.85 7.53
CA ALA A 160 -15.45 -13.15 7.65
C ALA A 160 -16.98 -13.07 7.55
N GLU A 161 -17.60 -12.02 8.11
CA GLU A 161 -19.04 -11.77 8.01
C GLU A 161 -19.43 -11.37 6.57
N LEU A 162 -18.67 -10.47 5.93
CA LEU A 162 -18.88 -10.04 4.56
C LEU A 162 -18.73 -11.20 3.58
N ASP A 163 -17.70 -12.04 3.75
CA ASP A 163 -17.48 -13.23 2.92
C ASP A 163 -18.63 -14.23 3.06
N ALA A 164 -19.13 -14.43 4.28
CA ALA A 164 -20.31 -15.26 4.52
C ALA A 164 -21.59 -14.69 3.88
N VAL A 165 -21.81 -13.37 3.94
CA VAL A 165 -22.92 -12.69 3.24
C VAL A 165 -22.81 -12.93 1.74
N MET A 166 -21.68 -12.55 1.14
CA MET A 166 -21.49 -12.61 -0.31
C MET A 166 -21.51 -14.05 -0.81
N SER A 167 -20.92 -15.01 -0.07
CA SER A 167 -20.98 -16.45 -0.40
C SER A 167 -22.41 -17.00 -0.41
N ARG A 168 -23.31 -16.47 0.41
CA ARG A 168 -24.72 -16.90 0.46
C ARG A 168 -25.59 -16.29 -0.62
N MET A 169 -25.19 -15.15 -1.18
CA MET A 169 -25.97 -14.50 -2.22
C MET A 169 -26.17 -15.40 -3.43
N THR A 170 -27.42 -15.51 -3.85
CA THR A 170 -27.81 -16.21 -5.07
C THR A 170 -27.31 -15.47 -6.31
N PRO A 171 -27.14 -16.14 -7.47
CA PRO A 171 -26.79 -15.46 -8.72
C PRO A 171 -27.73 -14.30 -9.06
N LYS A 172 -29.03 -14.45 -8.74
CA LYS A 172 -30.03 -13.38 -8.93
C LYS A 172 -29.71 -12.14 -8.08
N GLN A 173 -29.40 -12.31 -6.79
CA GLN A 173 -29.02 -11.21 -5.90
C GLN A 173 -27.75 -10.49 -6.39
N VAL A 174 -26.72 -11.24 -6.81
CA VAL A 174 -25.50 -10.64 -7.36
C VAL A 174 -25.80 -9.85 -8.65
N GLN A 175 -26.68 -10.37 -9.52
CA GLN A 175 -27.10 -9.67 -10.74
C GLN A 175 -27.95 -8.42 -10.45
N GLN A 176 -28.81 -8.44 -9.43
CA GLN A 176 -29.57 -7.27 -8.99
C GLN A 176 -28.61 -6.18 -8.49
N LEU A 177 -27.63 -6.53 -7.64
CA LEU A 177 -26.59 -5.62 -7.21
C LEU A 177 -25.84 -5.03 -8.43
N ASN A 178 -25.44 -5.88 -9.37
CA ASN A 178 -24.78 -5.42 -10.59
C ASN A 178 -25.65 -4.41 -11.37
N SER A 179 -26.95 -4.66 -11.49
CA SER A 179 -27.89 -3.75 -12.18
C SER A 179 -27.98 -2.39 -11.48
N GLN A 180 -28.11 -2.38 -10.15
CA GLN A 180 -28.15 -1.14 -9.35
C GLN A 180 -26.84 -0.35 -9.46
N LEU A 181 -25.71 -1.04 -9.63
CA LEU A 181 -24.41 -0.43 -9.93
C LEU A 181 -24.31 0.07 -11.39
N GLY A 182 -25.22 -0.31 -12.29
CA GLY A 182 -25.25 0.11 -13.70
C GLY A 182 -26.10 1.35 -13.97
N GLU A 183 -27.18 1.57 -13.21
CA GLU A 183 -28.14 2.64 -13.42
C GLU A 183 -27.70 3.97 -12.74
N GLY A 184 -27.48 5.04 -13.51
CA GLY A 184 -27.46 6.42 -12.97
C GLY A 184 -26.25 7.34 -13.18
N SER A 185 -25.63 7.41 -14.37
CA SER A 185 -24.69 8.50 -14.69
C SER A 185 -25.08 9.27 -15.96
N SER A 186 -26.25 9.91 -15.94
CA SER A 186 -26.66 10.87 -16.96
C SER A 186 -26.90 12.27 -16.35
N TRP A 187 -25.87 13.10 -16.52
CA TRP A 187 -25.94 14.52 -16.92
C TRP A 187 -26.14 15.69 -15.93
N TRP A 188 -26.53 15.60 -14.66
CA TRP A 188 -26.49 16.82 -13.81
C TRP A 188 -26.13 16.52 -12.34
N GLY A 189 -25.11 17.20 -11.84
CA GLY A 189 -24.43 16.89 -10.59
C GLY A 189 -25.21 17.17 -9.30
N ALA A 190 -25.08 16.24 -8.36
CA ALA A 190 -24.90 16.38 -6.90
C ALA A 190 -25.35 15.08 -6.24
N GLY A 191 -24.40 14.23 -5.81
CA GLY A 191 -24.71 13.07 -4.95
C GLY A 191 -23.90 11.82 -5.23
N GLY A 192 -22.62 11.81 -4.82
CA GLY A 192 -21.95 10.63 -4.26
C GLY A 192 -21.66 9.38 -5.12
N ALA A 193 -22.33 9.13 -6.25
CA ALA A 193 -22.19 7.91 -7.08
C ALA A 193 -21.36 8.07 -8.37
N ASP A 194 -20.42 9.02 -8.37
CA ASP A 194 -19.55 9.41 -9.49
C ASP A 194 -18.24 8.59 -9.53
N GLY A 195 -18.33 7.25 -9.57
CA GLY A 195 -17.15 6.39 -9.46
C GLY A 195 -16.63 6.19 -8.03
N SER A 196 -16.97 7.07 -7.07
CA SER A 196 -16.65 6.88 -5.65
C SER A 196 -17.38 5.69 -5.01
N VAL A 197 -18.64 5.40 -5.38
CA VAL A 197 -19.39 4.25 -4.81
C VAL A 197 -18.89 2.94 -5.40
N LYS A 198 -18.70 2.89 -6.72
CA LYS A 198 -18.13 1.74 -7.41
C LYS A 198 -16.73 1.43 -6.89
N ALA A 199 -15.87 2.45 -6.73
CA ALA A 199 -14.54 2.27 -6.16
C ALA A 199 -14.60 1.78 -4.71
N GLN A 200 -15.53 2.29 -3.89
CA GLN A 200 -15.73 1.80 -2.52
C GLN A 200 -16.22 0.35 -2.49
N TRP A 201 -17.12 -0.05 -3.40
CA TRP A 201 -17.53 -1.44 -3.57
C TRP A 201 -16.36 -2.33 -3.96
N VAL A 202 -15.60 -1.95 -4.99
CA VAL A 202 -14.40 -2.68 -5.41
C VAL A 202 -13.42 -2.83 -4.25
N ASN A 203 -13.09 -1.74 -3.55
CA ASN A 203 -12.18 -1.80 -2.41
C ASN A 203 -12.71 -2.71 -1.30
N MET A 204 -13.98 -2.58 -0.91
CA MET A 204 -14.58 -3.39 0.16
C MET A 204 -14.57 -4.88 -0.21
N LEU A 205 -14.98 -5.23 -1.44
CA LEU A 205 -15.04 -6.61 -1.91
C LEU A 205 -13.63 -7.21 -2.07
N THR A 206 -12.71 -6.48 -2.70
CA THR A 206 -11.31 -6.94 -2.88
C THR A 206 -10.60 -7.09 -1.55
N LYS A 207 -10.84 -6.21 -0.57
CA LYS A 207 -10.23 -6.28 0.77
C LYS A 207 -10.83 -7.38 1.64
N GLY A 208 -12.15 -7.54 1.61
CA GLY A 208 -12.89 -8.33 2.59
C GLY A 208 -13.26 -9.75 2.17
N LEU A 209 -13.24 -10.08 0.88
CA LEU A 209 -13.64 -11.40 0.40
C LEU A 209 -12.48 -12.36 0.24
N GLY A 210 -12.73 -13.64 0.50
CA GLY A 210 -11.78 -14.70 0.19
C GLY A 210 -11.62 -14.90 -1.32
N PRO A 211 -10.47 -15.44 -1.77
CA PRO A 211 -10.21 -15.68 -3.19
C PRO A 211 -11.29 -16.50 -3.90
N ALA A 212 -11.87 -17.50 -3.24
CA ALA A 212 -12.93 -18.32 -3.84
C ALA A 212 -14.23 -17.53 -4.04
N THR A 213 -14.63 -16.72 -3.05
CA THR A 213 -15.82 -15.88 -3.14
C THR A 213 -15.63 -14.78 -4.18
N LEU A 214 -14.48 -14.10 -4.16
CA LEU A 214 -14.14 -13.04 -5.10
C LEU A 214 -14.17 -13.57 -6.55
N ALA A 215 -13.49 -14.69 -6.82
CA ALA A 215 -13.47 -15.32 -8.14
C ALA A 215 -14.87 -15.72 -8.65
N ARG A 216 -15.80 -16.06 -7.75
CA ARG A 216 -17.19 -16.38 -8.11
C ARG A 216 -18.01 -15.13 -8.44
N ILE A 217 -17.87 -14.04 -7.67
CA ILE A 217 -18.73 -12.86 -7.84
C ILE A 217 -18.23 -11.86 -8.88
N THR A 218 -16.91 -11.75 -9.07
CA THR A 218 -16.31 -10.74 -9.95
C THR A 218 -16.84 -10.83 -11.39
N PRO A 219 -16.98 -12.02 -12.01
CA PRO A 219 -17.55 -12.12 -13.37
C PRO A 219 -19.02 -11.65 -13.48
N GLU A 220 -19.79 -11.76 -12.40
CA GLU A 220 -21.21 -11.35 -12.38
C GLU A 220 -21.36 -9.83 -12.14
N LEU A 221 -20.40 -9.18 -11.48
CA LEU A 221 -20.37 -7.75 -11.16
C LEU A 221 -19.70 -6.92 -12.28
N SER A 222 -20.13 -7.12 -13.52
CA SER A 222 -19.57 -6.46 -14.72
C SER A 222 -19.60 -4.92 -14.74
N ASN A 223 -20.44 -4.27 -13.92
CA ASN A 223 -20.48 -2.81 -13.78
C ASN A 223 -19.43 -2.26 -12.80
N LEU A 224 -18.68 -3.14 -12.11
CA LEU A 224 -17.51 -2.82 -11.31
C LEU A 224 -16.23 -3.16 -12.09
N ARG A 225 -15.23 -2.27 -11.97
CA ARG A 225 -13.90 -2.49 -12.53
C ARG A 225 -12.95 -2.89 -11.39
N PHE A 226 -12.73 -4.19 -11.24
CA PHE A 226 -11.79 -4.75 -10.26
C PHE A 226 -10.32 -4.64 -10.71
N GLU A 227 -10.12 -4.60 -12.03
CA GLU A 227 -8.84 -4.36 -12.66
C GLU A 227 -8.92 -2.99 -13.36
N PRO A 228 -7.94 -2.09 -13.17
CA PRO A 228 -7.88 -0.84 -13.93
C PRO A 228 -7.75 -1.13 -15.42
N ASP A 229 -8.12 -0.17 -16.26
CA ASP A 229 -7.87 -0.29 -17.69
C ASP A 229 -6.36 -0.36 -17.94
N SER A 230 -5.93 -1.39 -18.66
CA SER A 230 -4.50 -1.65 -18.94
C SER A 230 -4.09 -1.27 -20.35
N ASP A 231 -4.99 -0.77 -21.19
CA ASP A 231 -4.59 -0.27 -22.51
C ASP A 231 -4.05 1.16 -22.40
N THR A 232 -2.90 1.41 -23.01
CA THR A 232 -2.25 2.73 -23.09
C THR A 232 -1.95 3.08 -24.54
N GLN A 233 -1.36 4.25 -24.78
CA GLN A 233 -0.84 4.57 -26.12
C GLN A 233 0.45 3.80 -26.47
N TYR A 234 1.11 3.18 -25.49
CA TYR A 234 2.39 2.47 -25.67
C TYR A 234 2.21 0.97 -25.88
N THR A 235 1.16 0.39 -25.32
CA THR A 235 0.87 -1.04 -25.37
C THR A 235 -0.63 -1.30 -25.33
N ASP A 236 -1.09 -2.30 -26.08
CA ASP A 236 -2.47 -2.73 -26.14
C ASP A 236 -2.60 -4.26 -25.96
N GLY A 237 -3.79 -4.72 -25.59
CA GLY A 237 -4.10 -6.16 -25.57
C GLY A 237 -3.35 -6.94 -24.49
N LEU A 238 -2.87 -6.26 -23.45
CA LEU A 238 -2.29 -6.88 -22.27
C LEU A 238 -3.31 -7.77 -21.56
N LYS A 239 -2.82 -8.77 -20.84
CA LYS A 239 -3.67 -9.65 -20.03
C LYS A 239 -3.29 -9.52 -18.57
N TYR A 240 -4.29 -9.36 -17.72
CA TYR A 240 -4.12 -9.50 -16.30
C TYR A 240 -3.82 -10.96 -15.94
N GLN A 241 -2.67 -11.19 -15.32
CA GLN A 241 -2.26 -12.50 -14.81
C GLN A 241 -1.74 -12.35 -13.39
N PRO A 242 -1.97 -13.34 -12.51
CA PRO A 242 -1.31 -13.37 -11.20
C PRO A 242 0.20 -13.34 -11.38
N VAL A 243 0.85 -12.43 -10.66
CA VAL A 243 2.31 -12.39 -10.56
C VAL A 243 2.67 -12.80 -9.13
N ASP A 244 3.49 -13.85 -9.02
CA ASP A 244 4.04 -14.29 -7.75
C ASP A 244 5.31 -13.49 -7.43
N GLY A 245 5.49 -13.15 -6.17
CA GLY A 245 6.61 -12.34 -5.70
C GLY A 245 6.50 -12.04 -4.21
N THR A 246 7.52 -11.41 -3.65
CA THR A 246 7.44 -10.85 -2.29
C THR A 246 7.02 -9.39 -2.37
N LEU A 247 6.23 -8.92 -1.41
CA LEU A 247 5.85 -7.50 -1.40
C LEU A 247 7.08 -6.60 -1.29
N PHE A 248 8.00 -6.94 -0.38
CA PHE A 248 9.29 -6.29 -0.20
C PHE A 248 10.43 -7.30 -0.32
N GLY A 249 11.62 -6.82 -0.68
CA GLY A 249 12.84 -7.62 -0.64
C GLY A 249 13.28 -7.93 0.80
N PRO A 250 14.33 -8.76 0.99
CA PRO A 250 14.83 -9.14 2.32
C PRO A 250 15.31 -7.96 3.17
N ASN A 251 15.66 -6.84 2.53
CA ASN A 251 16.13 -5.62 3.19
C ASN A 251 15.05 -4.52 3.25
N GLY A 252 13.80 -4.82 2.88
CA GLY A 252 12.73 -3.84 2.77
C GLY A 252 12.69 -3.17 1.41
N VAL A 253 12.60 -1.84 1.40
CA VAL A 253 12.61 -1.01 0.19
C VAL A 253 14.05 -0.77 -0.26
N ASP A 254 14.39 -1.15 -1.49
CA ASP A 254 15.64 -0.82 -2.16
C ASP A 254 15.31 -0.15 -3.50
N ILE A 255 15.06 1.15 -3.48
CA ILE A 255 14.51 1.86 -4.64
C ILE A 255 15.36 1.73 -5.91
N LYS A 256 16.70 1.66 -5.80
CA LYS A 256 17.57 1.53 -6.97
C LYS A 256 17.47 0.14 -7.60
N HIS A 257 17.14 -0.87 -6.83
CA HIS A 257 16.95 -2.23 -7.33
C HIS A 257 15.49 -2.51 -7.71
N ASP A 258 14.55 -2.01 -6.93
CA ASP A 258 13.12 -2.31 -7.05
C ASP A 258 12.43 -1.50 -8.17
N LEU A 259 12.96 -0.33 -8.53
CA LEU A 259 12.34 0.60 -9.48
C LEU A 259 12.87 0.41 -10.91
N HIS A 260 12.08 -0.26 -11.73
CA HIS A 260 12.24 -0.24 -13.18
C HIS A 260 10.90 0.05 -13.85
N GLN A 261 10.77 1.24 -14.43
CA GLN A 261 9.60 1.62 -15.23
C GLN A 261 9.44 0.68 -16.43
N GLY A 262 8.18 0.31 -16.69
CA GLY A 262 7.79 -0.47 -17.85
C GLY A 262 7.28 0.39 -19.00
N GLN A 263 6.28 -0.12 -19.72
CA GLN A 263 5.76 0.48 -20.95
C GLN A 263 4.57 1.43 -20.69
N ASP A 264 4.74 2.42 -19.80
CA ASP A 264 3.80 3.52 -19.57
C ASP A 264 4.51 4.87 -19.41
N GLY A 265 3.75 5.97 -19.53
CA GLY A 265 4.24 7.35 -19.41
C GLY A 265 4.13 7.94 -18.00
N ASP A 266 4.23 7.10 -16.96
CA ASP A 266 4.00 7.46 -15.56
C ASP A 266 5.29 7.76 -14.77
N CYS A 267 6.38 8.10 -15.48
CA CYS A 267 7.69 8.43 -14.90
C CYS A 267 7.62 9.43 -13.75
N TRP A 268 6.71 10.42 -13.84
CA TRP A 268 6.47 11.42 -12.81
C TRP A 268 6.00 10.82 -11.48
N PHE A 269 5.17 9.77 -11.53
CA PHE A 269 4.69 9.05 -10.36
C PHE A 269 5.79 8.15 -9.79
N LEU A 270 6.49 7.40 -10.64
CA LEU A 270 7.59 6.52 -10.21
C LEU A 270 8.79 7.28 -9.63
N SER A 271 9.14 8.43 -10.20
CA SER A 271 10.13 9.35 -9.62
C SER A 271 9.67 9.95 -8.29
N SER A 272 8.36 10.15 -8.11
CA SER A 272 7.82 10.55 -6.80
C SER A 272 7.98 9.44 -5.75
N LEU A 273 7.78 8.17 -6.13
CA LEU A 273 8.09 7.05 -5.24
C LEU A 273 9.56 7.08 -4.83
N ALA A 274 10.46 7.25 -5.80
CA ALA A 274 11.89 7.29 -5.51
C ALA A 274 12.29 8.45 -4.60
N ALA A 275 11.84 9.67 -4.92
CA ALA A 275 12.13 10.85 -4.14
C ALA A 275 11.68 10.72 -2.68
N ILE A 276 10.52 10.09 -2.43
CA ILE A 276 10.03 9.84 -1.08
C ILE A 276 10.87 8.76 -0.38
N SER A 277 11.16 7.64 -1.04
CA SER A 277 11.97 6.54 -0.48
C SER A 277 13.35 7.00 -0.02
N GLU A 278 13.98 7.93 -0.75
CA GLU A 278 15.30 8.46 -0.41
C GLU A 278 15.28 9.35 0.84
N ARG A 279 14.13 9.95 1.19
CA ARG A 279 13.99 10.79 2.40
C ARG A 279 13.41 10.02 3.58
N ASP A 280 12.45 9.15 3.33
CA ASP A 280 11.83 8.28 4.31
C ASP A 280 11.73 6.84 3.74
N PRO A 281 12.77 6.02 3.95
CA PRO A 281 12.80 4.63 3.48
C PRO A 281 11.69 3.75 4.05
N SER A 282 11.05 4.17 5.16
CA SER A 282 9.99 3.42 5.83
C SER A 282 8.59 3.82 5.35
N PHE A 283 8.46 4.93 4.61
CA PHE A 283 7.20 5.52 4.21
C PHE A 283 6.28 4.49 3.53
N PHE A 284 6.75 3.85 2.46
CA PHE A 284 5.93 2.91 1.69
C PHE A 284 5.60 1.64 2.47
N GLN A 285 6.48 1.18 3.37
CA GLN A 285 6.17 0.04 4.24
C GLN A 285 5.05 0.36 5.24
N GLN A 286 4.94 1.61 5.68
CA GLN A 286 3.89 2.06 6.60
C GLN A 286 2.56 2.35 5.91
N HIS A 287 2.57 2.65 4.60
CA HIS A 287 1.39 3.07 3.83
C HIS A 287 0.83 1.97 2.91
N ILE A 288 1.34 0.74 3.03
CA ILE A 288 0.79 -0.45 2.37
C ILE A 288 0.54 -1.56 3.39
N THR A 289 -0.59 -2.25 3.24
CA THR A 289 -0.95 -3.42 4.06
C THR A 289 -1.21 -4.60 3.14
N GLN A 290 -0.56 -5.74 3.39
CA GLN A 290 -0.96 -7.02 2.79
C GLN A 290 -2.13 -7.60 3.61
N ASN A 291 -3.28 -7.76 2.97
CA ASN A 291 -4.50 -8.27 3.59
C ASN A 291 -4.43 -9.82 3.70
N PRO A 292 -5.16 -10.45 4.64
CA PRO A 292 -5.14 -11.90 4.84
C PRO A 292 -5.51 -12.73 3.60
N ASN A 293 -6.37 -12.19 2.74
CA ASN A 293 -6.80 -12.81 1.48
C ASN A 293 -5.77 -12.71 0.34
N GLY A 294 -4.58 -12.15 0.59
CA GLY A 294 -3.51 -12.00 -0.40
C GLY A 294 -3.59 -10.74 -1.27
N THR A 295 -4.55 -9.84 -1.00
CA THR A 295 -4.63 -8.53 -1.66
C THR A 295 -3.79 -7.48 -0.90
N TYR A 296 -3.65 -6.28 -1.47
CA TYR A 296 -2.86 -5.20 -0.92
C TYR A 296 -3.67 -3.91 -0.86
N THR A 297 -3.66 -3.24 0.29
CA THR A 297 -4.28 -1.94 0.49
C THR A 297 -3.21 -0.86 0.55
N VAL A 298 -3.25 0.09 -0.38
CA VAL A 298 -2.34 1.24 -0.48
C VAL A 298 -3.07 2.50 -0.05
N THR A 299 -2.41 3.35 0.74
CA THR A 299 -2.95 4.67 1.11
C THR A 299 -2.43 5.76 0.18
N PHE A 300 -3.36 6.51 -0.42
CA PHE A 300 -3.12 7.78 -1.09
C PHE A 300 -3.84 8.91 -0.36
N TYR A 301 -3.69 10.13 -0.83
CA TYR A 301 -4.28 11.31 -0.22
C TYR A 301 -5.05 12.14 -1.23
N GLN A 302 -6.32 12.38 -0.92
CA GLN A 302 -7.17 13.30 -1.66
C GLN A 302 -7.12 14.67 -1.02
N GLN A 303 -6.80 15.69 -1.80
CA GLN A 303 -6.76 17.07 -1.30
C GLN A 303 -8.13 17.52 -0.78
N GLY A 304 -8.10 18.36 0.26
CA GLY A 304 -9.32 18.94 0.82
C GLY A 304 -10.08 19.78 -0.22
N PRO A 305 -11.41 19.94 -0.06
CA PRO A 305 -12.24 20.60 -1.07
C PRO A 305 -11.93 22.10 -1.25
N LEU A 306 -11.20 22.70 -0.31
CA LEU A 306 -10.75 24.09 -0.35
C LEU A 306 -9.24 24.17 -0.09
N PRO A 307 -8.53 25.15 -0.68
CA PRO A 307 -7.12 25.39 -0.38
C PRO A 307 -6.86 25.54 1.12
N GLY A 308 -5.88 24.81 1.64
CA GLY A 308 -5.49 24.82 3.06
C GLY A 308 -6.29 23.88 3.96
N MET A 309 -7.29 23.16 3.44
CA MET A 309 -7.88 22.04 4.18
C MET A 309 -6.95 20.82 4.15
N PRO A 310 -6.87 20.05 5.25
CA PRO A 310 -6.03 18.86 5.28
C PRO A 310 -6.48 17.85 4.22
N ALA A 311 -5.51 17.19 3.61
CA ALA A 311 -5.79 16.06 2.75
C ALA A 311 -6.41 14.91 3.55
N ARG A 312 -7.27 14.13 2.91
CA ARG A 312 -7.92 12.97 3.49
C ARG A 312 -7.28 11.70 2.95
N PRO A 313 -6.92 10.72 3.79
CA PRO A 313 -6.44 9.43 3.30
C PRO A 313 -7.53 8.70 2.52
N VAL A 314 -7.11 8.04 1.46
CA VAL A 314 -7.92 7.19 0.58
C VAL A 314 -7.20 5.86 0.44
N GLU A 315 -7.79 4.81 0.98
CA GLU A 315 -7.30 3.44 0.80
C GLU A 315 -7.77 2.90 -0.55
N ILE A 316 -6.87 2.25 -1.29
CA ILE A 316 -7.15 1.56 -2.54
C ILE A 316 -6.66 0.12 -2.41
N THR A 317 -7.54 -0.85 -2.66
CA THR A 317 -7.20 -2.26 -2.54
C THR A 317 -7.12 -2.94 -3.90
N VAL A 318 -6.01 -3.62 -4.15
CA VAL A 318 -5.71 -4.34 -5.39
C VAL A 318 -5.23 -5.75 -5.10
N ASP A 319 -5.49 -6.70 -6.00
CA ASP A 319 -4.87 -8.02 -5.95
C ASP A 319 -3.49 -8.06 -6.66
N ASN A 320 -2.87 -9.24 -6.71
CA ASN A 320 -1.58 -9.47 -7.37
C ASN A 320 -1.66 -9.73 -8.88
N ARG A 321 -2.83 -9.54 -9.51
CA ARG A 321 -2.96 -9.68 -10.96
C ARG A 321 -2.42 -8.42 -11.63
N LEU A 322 -1.36 -8.52 -12.41
CA LEU A 322 -0.76 -7.37 -13.11
C LEU A 322 -0.98 -7.49 -14.62
N PRO A 323 -1.01 -6.39 -15.37
CA PRO A 323 -0.93 -6.41 -16.82
C PRO A 323 0.39 -7.06 -17.24
N THR A 324 0.31 -8.16 -17.97
CA THR A 324 1.49 -8.94 -18.39
C THR A 324 1.66 -8.93 -19.90
N GLY A 325 2.91 -8.88 -20.32
CA GLY A 325 3.32 -9.13 -21.69
C GLY A 325 3.20 -10.61 -22.07
N SER A 326 3.54 -10.93 -23.32
CA SER A 326 3.49 -12.31 -23.83
C SER A 326 4.44 -13.28 -23.11
N ASP A 327 5.46 -12.76 -22.43
CA ASP A 327 6.44 -13.50 -21.63
C ASP A 327 5.94 -13.79 -20.19
N GLY A 328 4.77 -13.26 -19.81
CA GLY A 328 4.20 -13.39 -18.47
C GLY A 328 4.81 -12.43 -17.43
N GLY A 329 5.75 -11.56 -17.83
CA GLY A 329 6.30 -10.53 -16.96
C GLY A 329 5.37 -9.31 -16.88
N PRO A 330 5.40 -8.52 -15.78
CA PRO A 330 4.68 -7.26 -15.72
C PRO A 330 5.09 -6.33 -16.87
N ALA A 331 4.11 -5.74 -17.55
CA ALA A 331 4.33 -4.82 -18.65
C ALA A 331 4.78 -3.43 -18.18
N TYR A 332 4.27 -3.02 -17.01
CA TYR A 332 4.53 -1.73 -16.37
C TYR A 332 5.65 -1.85 -15.33
N ALA A 333 5.58 -1.15 -14.18
CA ALA A 333 6.62 -1.23 -13.17
C ALA A 333 6.95 -2.68 -12.77
N LYS A 334 8.24 -2.97 -12.65
CA LYS A 334 8.76 -4.30 -12.30
C LYS A 334 10.10 -4.20 -11.58
N ALA A 335 10.45 -5.27 -10.86
CA ALA A 335 11.76 -5.46 -10.25
C ALA A 335 12.45 -6.72 -10.82
N PRO A 336 13.79 -6.77 -10.90
CA PRO A 336 14.53 -7.92 -11.43
C PRO A 336 14.27 -9.25 -10.70
N ASP A 337 13.96 -9.21 -9.41
CA ASP A 337 13.74 -10.35 -8.52
C ASP A 337 12.27 -10.51 -8.08
N GLN A 338 11.34 -9.90 -8.83
CA GLN A 338 9.90 -9.95 -8.56
C GLN A 338 9.49 -9.39 -7.18
N VAL A 339 10.26 -8.44 -6.63
CA VAL A 339 9.75 -7.56 -5.58
C VAL A 339 8.60 -6.72 -6.15
N MET A 340 7.47 -6.69 -5.44
CA MET A 340 6.20 -6.25 -6.02
C MET A 340 5.75 -4.85 -5.59
N TRP A 341 6.30 -4.24 -4.53
CA TRP A 341 5.70 -3.03 -3.96
C TRP A 341 5.55 -1.89 -4.98
N VAL A 342 6.53 -1.66 -5.86
CA VAL A 342 6.42 -0.61 -6.90
C VAL A 342 5.25 -0.89 -7.84
N ALA A 343 5.16 -2.12 -8.37
CA ALA A 343 4.07 -2.54 -9.25
C ALA A 343 2.70 -2.50 -8.58
N ILE A 344 2.63 -2.82 -7.28
CA ILE A 344 1.40 -2.72 -6.49
C ILE A 344 1.00 -1.26 -6.27
N TYR A 345 1.94 -0.37 -5.95
CA TYR A 345 1.69 1.07 -5.83
C TYR A 345 1.21 1.67 -7.16
N GLU A 346 1.86 1.32 -8.26
CA GLU A 346 1.50 1.74 -9.62
C GLU A 346 0.10 1.25 -9.99
N LYS A 347 -0.21 -0.04 -9.81
CA LYS A 347 -1.56 -0.59 -10.05
C LYS A 347 -2.62 0.10 -9.19
N ALA A 348 -2.35 0.29 -7.90
CA ALA A 348 -3.28 0.96 -7.00
C ALA A 348 -3.50 2.42 -7.40
N TYR A 349 -2.46 3.11 -7.88
CA TYR A 349 -2.58 4.47 -8.38
C TYR A 349 -3.35 4.52 -9.70
N ALA A 350 -3.09 3.61 -10.64
CA ALA A 350 -3.90 3.45 -11.84
C ALA A 350 -5.39 3.22 -11.49
N GLN A 351 -5.69 2.36 -10.52
CA GLN A 351 -7.07 2.15 -10.05
C GLN A 351 -7.67 3.41 -9.41
N TYR A 352 -6.90 4.16 -8.61
CA TYR A 352 -7.32 5.43 -8.03
C TYR A 352 -7.64 6.50 -9.10
N ARG A 353 -6.86 6.53 -10.19
CA ARG A 353 -6.94 7.53 -11.26
C ARG A 353 -7.82 7.10 -12.44
N GLY A 354 -8.28 5.85 -12.46
CA GLY A 354 -9.23 5.32 -13.43
C GLY A 354 -8.64 4.54 -14.61
N GLY A 355 -7.38 4.12 -14.54
CA GLY A 355 -6.68 3.29 -15.54
C GLY A 355 -5.20 3.67 -15.68
N TYR A 356 -4.41 2.79 -16.28
CA TYR A 356 -3.00 3.06 -16.62
C TYR A 356 -2.89 4.23 -17.63
N GLY A 357 -3.71 4.24 -18.68
CA GLY A 357 -3.78 5.38 -19.60
C GLY A 357 -4.27 6.71 -18.98
N LYS A 358 -4.64 6.75 -17.69
CA LYS A 358 -4.97 7.98 -16.95
C LYS A 358 -3.82 8.53 -16.11
N ILE A 359 -2.71 7.80 -16.03
CA ILE A 359 -1.48 8.21 -15.34
C ILE A 359 -0.33 8.46 -16.32
N ASP A 360 -0.55 8.29 -17.63
CA ASP A 360 0.34 8.74 -18.70
C ASP A 360 0.43 10.27 -18.77
N GLY A 361 1.61 10.79 -18.49
CA GLY A 361 1.89 12.22 -18.44
C GLY A 361 1.40 12.89 -17.15
N GLY A 362 2.31 13.57 -16.47
CA GLY A 362 2.03 14.26 -15.22
C GLY A 362 3.26 14.99 -14.71
N TRP A 363 3.19 15.42 -13.46
CA TRP A 363 4.21 16.27 -12.83
C TRP A 363 4.59 15.68 -11.49
N GLY A 364 5.88 15.61 -11.16
CA GLY A 364 6.34 15.00 -9.92
C GLY A 364 5.71 15.62 -8.66
N ASP A 365 5.43 16.93 -8.64
CA ASP A 365 4.74 17.59 -7.52
C ASP A 365 3.33 17.04 -7.26
N VAL A 366 2.64 16.53 -8.28
CA VAL A 366 1.33 15.87 -8.14
C VAL A 366 1.48 14.48 -7.53
N GLY A 367 2.51 13.73 -7.92
CA GLY A 367 2.76 12.40 -7.40
C GLY A 367 3.15 12.46 -5.92
N LEU A 368 4.10 13.36 -5.61
CA LEU A 368 4.48 13.72 -4.25
C LEU A 368 3.26 14.09 -3.39
N ARG A 369 2.35 14.92 -3.91
CA ARG A 369 1.15 15.37 -3.19
C ARG A 369 0.17 14.22 -2.93
N ASP A 370 -0.11 13.41 -3.94
CA ASP A 370 -1.09 12.34 -3.85
C ASP A 370 -0.58 11.18 -2.98
N LEU A 371 0.74 10.99 -2.87
CA LEU A 371 1.38 9.99 -2.01
C LEU A 371 1.47 10.44 -0.55
N THR A 372 1.81 11.71 -0.28
CA THR A 372 2.09 12.20 1.08
C THR A 372 0.93 12.96 1.73
N GLY A 373 0.00 13.47 0.93
CA GLY A 373 -1.03 14.41 1.36
C GLY A 373 -0.50 15.79 1.76
N GLN A 374 0.80 16.03 1.66
CA GLN A 374 1.44 17.28 2.06
C GLN A 374 1.31 18.34 0.96
N PRO A 375 1.38 19.64 1.32
CA PRO A 375 1.52 20.70 0.33
C PRO A 375 2.76 20.48 -0.52
N THR A 376 2.65 20.78 -1.81
CA THR A 376 3.75 20.67 -2.78
C THR A 376 4.05 22.01 -3.41
N GLN A 377 5.30 22.17 -3.85
CA GLN A 377 5.74 23.30 -4.64
C GLN A 377 6.28 22.78 -5.97
N ARG A 378 5.94 23.47 -7.05
CA ARG A 378 6.57 23.33 -8.36
C ARG A 378 7.11 24.68 -8.80
N THR A 379 8.36 24.72 -9.25
CA THR A 379 9.03 25.95 -9.72
C THR A 379 10.01 25.63 -10.84
N ASP A 380 10.53 26.66 -11.51
CA ASP A 380 11.55 26.46 -12.53
C ASP A 380 12.91 26.10 -11.92
N THR A 381 13.70 25.25 -12.58
CA THR A 381 15.07 24.92 -12.10
C THR A 381 16.00 26.14 -12.01
N GLY A 382 15.70 27.19 -12.78
CA GLY A 382 16.42 28.46 -12.72
C GLY A 382 16.25 29.21 -11.40
N ASP A 383 15.15 28.96 -10.68
CA ASP A 383 14.81 29.67 -9.44
C ASP A 383 15.56 29.16 -8.21
N LEU A 384 16.13 27.95 -8.29
CA LEU A 384 16.87 27.32 -7.21
C LEU A 384 18.33 27.08 -7.62
N SER A 385 19.27 27.41 -6.73
CA SER A 385 20.65 26.95 -6.82
C SER A 385 20.80 25.54 -6.25
N LEU A 386 21.92 24.86 -6.52
CA LEU A 386 22.23 23.60 -5.85
C LEU A 386 22.30 23.76 -4.32
N SER A 387 22.71 24.92 -3.83
CA SER A 387 22.68 25.22 -2.39
C SER A 387 21.25 25.19 -1.84
N ASP A 388 20.30 25.83 -2.53
CA ASP A 388 18.89 25.86 -2.10
C ASP A 388 18.27 24.46 -2.13
N ILE A 389 18.58 23.66 -3.16
CA ILE A 389 18.13 22.26 -3.26
C ILE A 389 18.74 21.42 -2.13
N SER A 390 20.04 21.60 -1.84
CA SER A 390 20.71 20.91 -0.74
C SER A 390 20.08 21.23 0.61
N GLU A 391 19.71 22.49 0.86
CA GLU A 391 19.02 22.91 2.07
C GLU A 391 17.63 22.27 2.18
N LYS A 392 16.85 22.26 1.09
CA LYS A 392 15.53 21.60 1.06
C LYS A 392 15.63 20.09 1.36
N ILE A 393 16.61 19.39 0.79
CA ILE A 393 16.84 17.96 1.07
C ILE A 393 17.22 17.74 2.54
N LYS A 394 18.08 18.60 3.11
CA LYS A 394 18.45 18.55 4.54
C LYS A 394 17.26 18.79 5.46
N ASP A 395 16.31 19.61 5.02
CA ASP A 395 15.03 19.86 5.71
C ASP A 395 14.00 18.74 5.52
N GLY A 396 14.39 17.59 4.94
CA GLY A 396 13.54 16.42 4.77
C GLY A 396 12.59 16.50 3.57
N GLN A 397 12.87 17.39 2.59
CA GLN A 397 12.04 17.46 1.40
C GLN A 397 12.42 16.38 0.38
N ALA A 398 11.42 15.65 -0.11
CA ALA A 398 11.52 14.85 -1.32
C ALA A 398 11.48 15.79 -2.52
N VAL A 399 12.33 15.51 -3.51
CA VAL A 399 12.57 16.38 -4.65
C VAL A 399 12.54 15.57 -5.94
N THR A 400 11.74 16.00 -6.90
CA THR A 400 11.74 15.49 -8.27
C THR A 400 12.16 16.61 -9.24
N SER A 401 12.62 16.25 -10.43
CA SER A 401 12.93 17.21 -11.47
C SER A 401 12.57 16.70 -12.87
N GLY A 402 11.89 17.55 -13.62
CA GLY A 402 11.45 17.30 -14.99
C GLY A 402 12.36 17.94 -16.04
N THR A 403 12.44 17.26 -17.18
CA THR A 403 13.10 17.76 -18.39
C THR A 403 12.08 18.31 -19.39
N ARG A 404 12.49 19.25 -20.23
CA ARG A 404 11.65 19.79 -21.31
C ARG A 404 11.18 18.69 -22.25
N GLY A 405 9.91 18.74 -22.66
CA GLY A 405 9.29 17.77 -23.58
C GLY A 405 9.39 18.11 -25.07
N ASP A 406 10.13 19.17 -25.44
CA ASP A 406 10.31 19.60 -26.84
C ASP A 406 11.60 19.07 -27.49
N GLY A 407 12.32 18.19 -26.82
CA GLY A 407 13.61 17.65 -27.27
C GLY A 407 14.81 18.55 -26.94
N ASP A 408 14.62 19.64 -26.19
CA ASP A 408 15.69 20.57 -25.78
C ASP A 408 16.51 20.01 -24.60
N VAL A 409 17.12 18.85 -24.82
CA VAL A 409 18.08 18.22 -23.92
C VAL A 409 19.45 18.21 -24.60
N HIS A 410 20.47 18.68 -23.88
CA HIS A 410 21.83 18.89 -24.38
C HIS A 410 22.85 17.86 -23.88
N ASP A 411 22.43 16.89 -23.08
CA ASP A 411 23.23 15.75 -22.63
C ASP A 411 22.60 14.45 -23.12
N ASP A 412 23.36 13.66 -23.88
CA ASP A 412 22.87 12.43 -24.51
C ASP A 412 22.61 11.28 -23.51
N ARG A 413 22.84 11.51 -22.21
CA ARG A 413 22.52 10.61 -21.10
C ARG A 413 21.17 10.92 -20.45
N ILE A 414 20.49 11.98 -20.88
CA ILE A 414 19.23 12.46 -20.32
C ILE A 414 18.10 12.27 -21.35
N VAL A 415 17.00 11.69 -20.87
CA VAL A 415 15.73 11.55 -21.60
C VAL A 415 14.95 12.87 -21.59
N SER A 416 14.37 13.27 -22.72
CA SER A 416 13.50 14.46 -22.84
C SER A 416 12.05 14.14 -22.46
N GLY A 417 11.34 15.10 -21.88
CA GLY A 417 9.94 14.92 -21.45
C GLY A 417 9.80 13.88 -20.33
N HIS A 418 10.80 13.79 -19.47
CA HIS A 418 10.97 12.74 -18.46
C HIS A 418 11.25 13.31 -17.08
N GLU A 419 10.73 12.64 -16.04
CA GLU A 419 10.90 13.01 -14.62
C GLU A 419 11.95 12.12 -13.94
N TYR A 420 12.79 12.72 -13.11
CA TYR A 420 13.80 12.07 -12.27
C TYR A 420 13.57 12.40 -10.78
N SER A 421 14.05 11.55 -9.86
CA SER A 421 14.21 11.96 -8.45
C SER A 421 15.59 12.56 -8.20
N VAL A 422 15.70 13.48 -7.24
CA VAL A 422 17.00 14.03 -6.81
C VAL A 422 17.51 13.26 -5.59
N GLU A 423 18.50 12.41 -5.84
CA GLU A 423 19.11 11.55 -4.80
C GLU A 423 19.96 12.36 -3.81
N ARG A 424 20.79 13.26 -4.31
CA ARG A 424 21.69 14.06 -3.45
C ARG A 424 22.25 15.27 -4.18
N VAL A 425 22.67 16.24 -3.38
CA VAL A 425 23.51 17.35 -3.82
C VAL A 425 24.82 17.31 -3.03
N ASP A 426 25.95 17.27 -3.73
CA ASP A 426 27.27 17.36 -3.13
C ASP A 426 27.84 18.78 -3.26
N MET A 427 27.72 19.55 -2.18
CA MET A 427 28.27 20.90 -2.06
C MET A 427 29.78 20.93 -1.76
N ASN A 428 30.40 19.77 -1.50
CA ASN A 428 31.85 19.67 -1.28
C ASN A 428 32.62 19.37 -2.57
N ALA A 429 31.93 18.95 -3.64
CA ALA A 429 32.51 18.82 -4.96
C ALA A 429 32.92 20.21 -5.51
N ASP A 430 33.96 20.24 -6.37
CA ASP A 430 34.42 21.45 -7.04
C ASP A 430 34.41 21.24 -8.57
N PRO A 431 33.40 21.77 -9.30
CA PRO A 431 32.25 22.54 -8.79
C PRO A 431 31.19 21.64 -8.09
N PRO A 432 30.24 22.21 -7.32
CA PRO A 432 29.13 21.47 -6.71
C PRO A 432 28.31 20.67 -7.73
N THR A 433 27.79 19.52 -7.29
CA THR A 433 27.07 18.59 -8.18
C THR A 433 25.73 18.13 -7.60
N ILE A 434 24.81 17.74 -8.49
CA ILE A 434 23.53 17.11 -8.19
C ILE A 434 23.50 15.73 -8.84
N THR A 435 23.04 14.71 -8.11
CA THR A 435 22.82 13.36 -8.62
C THR A 435 21.33 13.07 -8.69
N LEU A 436 20.87 12.66 -9.86
CA LEU A 436 19.48 12.32 -10.15
C LEU A 436 19.34 10.83 -10.48
N LEU A 437 18.21 10.23 -10.09
CA LEU A 437 17.84 8.86 -10.39
C LEU A 437 16.79 8.83 -11.51
N ASN A 438 17.05 8.03 -12.53
CA ASN A 438 16.14 7.74 -13.62
C ASN A 438 15.20 6.58 -13.24
N PRO A 439 13.87 6.75 -13.23
CA PRO A 439 12.92 5.70 -12.86
C PRO A 439 12.90 4.50 -13.83
N TRP A 440 13.53 4.60 -15.00
CA TRP A 440 13.69 3.46 -15.93
C TRP A 440 14.58 2.33 -15.39
N GLY A 441 15.35 2.57 -14.32
CA GLY A 441 16.26 1.59 -13.76
C GLY A 441 17.47 1.32 -14.66
N SER A 442 18.19 0.23 -14.38
CA SER A 442 19.51 -0.09 -15.00
C SER A 442 19.48 -0.62 -16.44
N GLY A 443 18.36 -0.48 -17.16
CA GLY A 443 18.20 -1.04 -18.51
C GLY A 443 17.29 -0.25 -19.45
N GLY A 444 16.90 0.97 -19.10
CA GLY A 444 16.11 1.84 -19.97
C GLY A 444 16.85 2.16 -21.27
N VAL A 445 16.14 2.14 -22.40
CA VAL A 445 16.74 2.40 -23.72
C VAL A 445 15.99 3.52 -24.43
N GLU A 446 16.72 4.53 -24.89
CA GLU A 446 16.21 5.58 -25.76
C GLU A 446 17.04 5.64 -27.04
N ASN A 447 16.38 5.61 -28.21
CA ASN A 447 17.04 5.68 -29.51
C ASN A 447 18.21 4.68 -29.69
N GLY A 448 18.10 3.49 -29.08
CA GLY A 448 19.11 2.44 -29.13
C GLY A 448 20.28 2.61 -28.15
N LYS A 449 20.25 3.63 -27.29
CA LYS A 449 21.23 3.87 -26.24
C LYS A 449 20.67 3.48 -24.88
N VAL A 450 21.47 2.77 -24.08
CA VAL A 450 21.14 2.49 -22.67
C VAL A 450 21.31 3.78 -21.87
N MET A 451 20.24 4.22 -21.22
CA MET A 451 20.24 5.39 -20.36
C MET A 451 20.75 5.00 -18.97
N PRO A 452 21.61 5.83 -18.35
CA PRO A 452 22.09 5.54 -17.02
C PRO A 452 20.94 5.66 -16.01
N GLN A 453 20.97 4.79 -15.00
CA GLN A 453 20.05 4.88 -13.88
C GLN A 453 20.36 6.09 -12.99
N GLU A 454 21.63 6.49 -12.89
CA GLU A 454 22.05 7.64 -12.11
C GLU A 454 22.86 8.60 -12.99
N ILE A 455 22.57 9.89 -12.87
CA ILE A 455 23.33 10.94 -13.55
C ILE A 455 23.76 12.00 -12.56
N THR A 456 25.04 12.38 -12.61
CA THR A 456 25.60 13.47 -11.80
C THR A 456 25.99 14.62 -12.70
N LEU A 457 25.50 15.81 -12.37
CA LEU A 457 25.63 17.03 -13.16
C LEU A 457 26.12 18.19 -12.30
N THR A 458 26.87 19.10 -12.90
CA THR A 458 27.11 20.44 -12.34
C THR A 458 25.84 21.29 -12.41
N GLN A 459 25.80 22.43 -11.71
CA GLN A 459 24.63 23.33 -11.76
C GLN A 459 24.32 23.82 -13.18
N ASP A 460 25.34 24.14 -13.96
CA ASP A 460 25.17 24.64 -15.33
C ASP A 460 24.65 23.55 -16.27
N GLU A 461 25.10 22.31 -16.11
CA GLU A 461 24.59 21.16 -16.86
C GLU A 461 23.14 20.85 -16.47
N TYR A 462 22.82 20.86 -15.18
CA TYR A 462 21.45 20.64 -14.68
C TYR A 462 20.47 21.67 -15.27
N ARG A 463 20.77 22.97 -15.18
CA ARG A 463 19.89 24.04 -15.68
C ARG A 463 19.72 24.06 -17.20
N ARG A 464 20.66 23.47 -17.95
CA ARG A 464 20.54 23.34 -19.40
C ARG A 464 19.57 22.25 -19.81
N ASN A 465 19.40 21.21 -19.00
CA ASN A 465 18.64 20.01 -19.36
C ASN A 465 17.29 19.89 -18.64
N PHE A 466 17.17 20.46 -17.45
CA PHE A 466 15.97 20.39 -16.62
C PHE A 466 15.34 21.78 -16.51
N ASP A 467 14.01 21.83 -16.50
CA ASP A 467 13.24 23.08 -16.45
C ASP A 467 12.27 23.13 -15.28
N GLU A 468 11.95 21.99 -14.67
CA GLU A 468 11.02 21.92 -13.55
C GLU A 468 11.64 21.22 -12.32
N ILE A 469 11.24 21.67 -11.13
CA ILE A 469 11.52 20.99 -9.86
C ILE A 469 10.26 20.94 -8.98
N GLY A 470 9.93 19.72 -8.55
CA GLY A 470 8.83 19.38 -7.64
C GLY A 470 9.34 19.09 -6.23
N LEU A 471 8.64 19.59 -5.20
CA LEU A 471 9.09 19.54 -3.81
C LEU A 471 7.95 19.22 -2.85
N THR A 472 8.19 18.36 -1.87
CA THR A 472 7.29 18.18 -0.71
C THR A 472 8.05 17.68 0.51
N ARG A 473 7.44 17.75 1.70
CA ARG A 473 7.92 17.03 2.89
C ARG A 473 7.34 15.62 2.93
N THR A 474 8.11 14.64 3.36
CA THR A 474 7.65 13.23 3.46
C THR A 474 6.97 12.88 4.80
N GLY A 475 6.98 13.80 5.76
CA GLY A 475 6.38 13.66 7.10
C GLY A 475 6.71 14.88 7.97
N VAL A 476 5.90 15.09 9.02
CA VAL A 476 5.76 16.34 9.83
C VAL A 476 7.07 16.93 10.35
#